data_AF-A0A7Y3IZ17-F1
#
_entry.id   AF-A0A7Y3IZ17-F1
#
_cell.length_a   1.000
_cell.length_b   1.000
_cell.length_c   1.000
_cell.angle_alpha   90.00
_cell.angle_beta   90.00
_cell.angle_gamma   90.00
#
_symmetry.space_group_name_H-M   'P 1'
#
loop_
_entity.id
_entity.type
_entity.pdbx_description
1 polymer ?
#
loop_
_entity_poly.entity_id
_entity_poly.type
_entity_poly.pdbx_seq_one_letter_code
_entity_poly.pdbx_strand_id
1 'polypeptide(L)'
;HYRQKAVSMLSGEKNRQHKILADTGIRLNVLVSDLHGKTARAMVKAIIAGQTLDQVLALAGHLRADRKDLNEALQAESWSPTHRSLPEDILGHIEILEAKIVKLDADLAEQLAP
;
A
#
# COMPACT_ATOMS: atom_id res chain seq x y z
N HIS A 1 21.76 9.93 -10.38
CA HIS A 1 21.62 8.47 -10.62
C HIS A 1 20.97 7.69 -9.48
N TYR A 2 21.37 7.87 -8.21
CA TYR A 2 20.83 7.06 -7.10
C TYR A 2 19.32 7.27 -6.85
N ARG A 3 18.84 8.51 -6.86
CA ARG A 3 17.41 8.85 -6.74
C ARG A 3 16.53 8.13 -7.77
N GLN A 4 16.91 8.16 -9.04
CA GLN A 4 16.18 7.46 -10.12
C GLN A 4 16.11 5.95 -9.87
N LYS A 5 17.18 5.34 -9.35
CA LYS A 5 17.16 3.92 -8.95
C LYS A 5 16.16 3.68 -7.81
N ALA A 6 16.15 4.54 -6.79
CA ALA A 6 15.21 4.43 -5.67
C ALA A 6 13.75 4.53 -6.13
N VAL A 7 13.44 5.47 -7.03
CA VAL A 7 12.09 5.61 -7.62
C VAL A 7 11.70 4.37 -8.43
N SER A 8 12.62 3.81 -9.22
CA SER A 8 12.35 2.58 -9.97
C SER A 8 12.06 1.38 -9.06
N MET A 9 12.86 1.22 -7.99
CA MET A 9 12.62 0.18 -6.97
C MET A 9 11.26 0.37 -6.28
N LEU A 10 10.90 1.62 -5.94
CA LEU A 10 9.62 1.94 -5.33
C LEU A 10 8.45 1.53 -6.22
N SER A 11 8.50 1.84 -7.52
CA SER A 11 7.48 1.41 -8.48
C SER A 11 7.37 -0.12 -8.57
N GLY A 12 8.51 -0.82 -8.50
CA GLY A 12 8.56 -2.28 -8.47
C GLY A 12 7.86 -2.88 -7.24
N GLU A 13 8.15 -2.37 -6.04
CA GLU A 13 7.52 -2.83 -4.79
C GLU A 13 6.03 -2.49 -4.73
N LYS A 14 5.64 -1.31 -5.23
CA LYS A 14 4.23 -0.93 -5.37
C LYS A 14 3.44 -1.90 -6.26
N ASN A 15 4.02 -2.29 -7.40
CA ASN A 15 3.42 -3.30 -8.27
C ASN A 15 3.39 -4.69 -7.62
N ARG A 16 4.41 -5.06 -6.85
CA ARG A 16 4.46 -6.34 -6.13
C ARG A 16 3.37 -6.40 -5.05
N GLN A 17 3.19 -5.33 -4.29
CA GLN A 17 2.12 -5.19 -3.31
C GLN A 17 0.74 -5.36 -3.97
N HIS A 18 0.50 -4.66 -5.09
CA HIS A 18 -0.76 -4.77 -5.80
C HIS A 18 -1.04 -6.21 -6.28
N LYS A 19 -0.03 -6.90 -6.82
CA LYS A 19 -0.17 -8.30 -7.27
C LYS A 19 -0.52 -9.24 -6.12
N ILE A 20 0.19 -9.16 -5.01
CA ILE A 20 -0.06 -10.05 -3.85
C ILE A 20 -1.44 -9.79 -3.24
N LEU A 21 -1.87 -8.54 -3.17
CA LEU A 21 -3.23 -8.23 -2.73
C LEU A 21 -4.26 -8.81 -3.70
N ALA A 22 -4.05 -8.68 -5.02
CA ALA A 22 -4.94 -9.25 -6.01
C ALA A 22 -4.99 -10.79 -5.96
N ASP A 23 -3.84 -11.46 -5.81
CA ASP A 23 -3.69 -12.92 -5.73
C ASP A 23 -4.42 -13.50 -4.50
N THR A 24 -4.63 -12.68 -3.47
CA THR A 24 -5.33 -13.05 -2.23
C THR A 24 -6.79 -12.59 -2.20
N GLY A 25 -7.34 -12.20 -3.36
CA GLY A 25 -8.73 -11.77 -3.52
C GLY A 25 -9.00 -10.31 -3.12
N ILE A 26 -7.97 -9.54 -2.77
CA ILE A 26 -8.10 -8.15 -2.32
C ILE A 26 -7.83 -7.16 -3.45
N ARG A 27 -8.89 -6.49 -3.91
CA ARG A 27 -8.82 -5.46 -4.97
C ARG A 27 -8.94 -4.06 -4.37
N LEU A 28 -7.92 -3.59 -3.66
CA LEU A 28 -7.95 -2.24 -3.07
C LEU A 28 -8.07 -1.13 -4.12
N ASN A 29 -7.56 -1.34 -5.34
CA ASN A 29 -7.61 -0.36 -6.43
C ASN A 29 -9.03 0.06 -6.85
N VAL A 30 -10.07 -0.74 -6.58
CA VAL A 30 -11.46 -0.34 -6.80
C VAL A 30 -12.05 0.43 -5.62
N LEU A 31 -11.41 0.37 -4.45
CA LEU A 31 -11.93 0.96 -3.20
C LEU A 31 -11.37 2.35 -2.93
N VAL A 32 -10.09 2.57 -3.25
CA VAL A 32 -9.38 3.82 -2.98
C VAL A 32 -8.93 4.50 -4.27
N SER A 33 -8.97 5.83 -4.27
CA SER A 33 -8.48 6.63 -5.39
C SER A 33 -6.96 6.65 -5.51
N ASP A 34 -6.25 6.43 -4.40
CA ASP A 34 -4.80 6.35 -4.32
C ASP A 34 -4.39 5.14 -3.48
N LEU A 35 -3.91 4.09 -4.15
CA LEU A 35 -3.48 2.82 -3.54
C LEU A 35 -2.28 2.96 -2.61
N HIS A 36 -1.50 4.03 -2.74
CA HIS A 36 -0.33 4.27 -1.92
C HIS A 36 -0.50 5.48 -0.99
N GLY A 37 -1.70 6.05 -0.97
CA GLY A 37 -2.08 7.12 -0.06
C GLY A 37 -2.22 6.63 1.38
N LYS A 38 -2.38 7.57 2.32
CA LYS A 38 -2.47 7.28 3.76
C LYS A 38 -3.59 6.29 4.08
N THR A 39 -4.76 6.47 3.47
CA THR A 39 -5.94 5.62 3.65
C THR A 39 -5.69 4.19 3.20
N ALA A 40 -5.18 4.00 1.98
CA ALA A 40 -4.89 2.69 1.44
C ALA A 40 -3.86 1.92 2.28
N ARG A 41 -2.82 2.62 2.77
CA ARG A 41 -1.85 2.02 3.69
C ARG A 41 -2.47 1.58 5.01
N ALA A 42 -3.33 2.42 5.59
CA ALA A 42 -4.03 2.06 6.82
C ALA A 42 -4.86 0.77 6.61
N MET A 43 -5.54 0.67 5.47
CA MET A 43 -6.30 -0.54 5.10
C MET A 43 -5.38 -1.76 4.92
N VAL A 44 -4.25 -1.62 4.21
CA VAL A 44 -3.27 -2.72 4.05
C VAL A 44 -2.74 -3.17 5.42
N LYS A 45 -2.39 -2.24 6.32
CA LYS A 45 -1.93 -2.57 7.67
C LYS A 45 -3.00 -3.29 8.49
N ALA A 46 -4.26 -2.86 8.38
CA ALA A 46 -5.38 -3.52 9.04
C ALA A 46 -5.61 -4.95 8.52
N ILE A 47 -5.52 -5.16 7.20
CA ILE A 47 -5.59 -6.48 6.56
C ILE A 47 -4.44 -7.38 7.05
N ILE A 48 -3.20 -6.87 7.07
CA ILE A 48 -2.03 -7.59 7.58
C ILE A 48 -2.20 -7.95 9.05
N ALA A 49 -2.77 -7.05 9.86
CA ALA A 49 -3.09 -7.31 11.26
C ALA A 49 -4.23 -8.32 11.48
N GLY A 50 -4.88 -8.79 10.40
CA GLY A 50 -6.00 -9.72 10.48
C GLY A 50 -7.29 -9.09 10.99
N GLN A 51 -7.45 -7.77 10.83
CA GLN A 51 -8.68 -7.08 11.18
C GLN A 51 -9.85 -7.54 10.30
N THR A 52 -11.06 -7.39 10.81
CA THR A 52 -12.28 -7.74 10.06
C THR A 52 -12.51 -6.76 8.92
N LEU A 53 -13.31 -7.20 7.93
CA LEU A 53 -13.70 -6.36 6.80
C LEU A 53 -14.29 -5.01 7.26
N ASP A 54 -15.22 -5.02 8.22
CA ASP A 54 -15.83 -3.79 8.73
C ASP A 54 -14.79 -2.83 9.37
N GLN A 55 -13.78 -3.36 10.07
CA GLN A 55 -12.71 -2.55 10.66
C GLN A 55 -11.82 -1.92 9.58
N VAL A 56 -11.48 -2.69 8.54
CA VAL A 56 -10.70 -2.21 7.39
C VAL A 56 -11.48 -1.11 6.65
N LEU A 57 -12.78 -1.31 6.43
CA LEU A 57 -13.64 -0.35 5.73
C LEU A 57 -13.87 0.94 6.52
N ALA A 58 -13.89 0.88 7.86
CA ALA A 58 -13.98 2.06 8.71
C ALA A 58 -12.82 3.04 8.51
N LEU A 59 -11.66 2.56 8.05
CA LEU A 59 -10.49 3.40 7.76
C LEU A 59 -10.62 4.17 6.45
N ALA A 60 -11.51 3.75 5.56
CA ALA A 60 -11.55 4.23 4.19
C ALA A 60 -12.16 5.63 4.05
N GLY A 61 -12.85 6.15 5.07
CA GLY A 61 -13.49 7.46 5.03
C GLY A 61 -14.48 7.56 3.87
N HIS A 62 -14.09 8.25 2.79
CA HIS A 62 -14.82 8.26 1.52
C HIS A 62 -14.35 7.14 0.57
N LEU A 63 -15.16 6.10 0.46
CA LEU A 63 -15.01 5.03 -0.51
C LEU A 63 -15.59 5.45 -1.87
N ARG A 64 -14.92 5.06 -2.95
CA ARG A 64 -15.49 5.18 -4.31
C ARG A 64 -16.56 4.14 -4.60
N ALA A 65 -16.45 2.98 -3.96
CA ALA A 65 -17.27 1.80 -4.20
C ALA A 65 -18.43 1.71 -3.20
N ASP A 66 -19.55 1.15 -3.66
CA ASP A 66 -20.69 0.87 -2.78
C ASP A 66 -20.41 -0.34 -1.86
N ARG A 67 -21.26 -0.57 -0.85
CA ARG A 67 -21.00 -1.62 0.14
C ARG A 67 -21.00 -3.04 -0.44
N LYS A 68 -21.63 -3.25 -1.60
CA LYS A 68 -21.66 -4.54 -2.28
C LYS A 68 -20.33 -4.80 -2.99
N ASP A 69 -19.83 -3.81 -3.72
CA ASP A 69 -18.52 -3.83 -4.36
C ASP A 69 -17.40 -4.00 -3.34
N LEU A 70 -17.54 -3.43 -2.13
CA LEU A 70 -16.60 -3.65 -1.02
C LEU A 70 -16.52 -5.11 -0.60
N ASN A 71 -17.66 -5.77 -0.43
CA ASN A 71 -17.71 -7.19 -0.07
C ASN A 71 -17.09 -8.06 -1.17
N GLU A 72 -17.32 -7.74 -2.45
CA GLU A 72 -16.72 -8.45 -3.58
C GLU A 72 -15.23 -8.17 -3.77
N ALA A 73 -14.77 -6.96 -3.46
CA ALA A 73 -13.36 -6.57 -3.55
C ALA A 73 -12.51 -7.10 -2.40
N LEU A 74 -13.14 -7.56 -1.31
CA LEU A 74 -12.50 -8.05 -0.11
C LEU A 74 -12.97 -9.46 0.26
N GLN A 75 -13.35 -10.28 -0.74
CA GLN A 75 -13.48 -11.74 -0.59
C GLN A 75 -12.09 -12.34 -0.34
N ALA A 76 -11.52 -12.03 0.81
CA ALA A 76 -10.30 -12.61 1.32
C ALA A 76 -10.65 -14.04 1.73
N GLU A 77 -10.48 -15.01 0.82
CA GLU A 77 -10.26 -16.39 1.24
C GLU A 77 -9.19 -16.35 2.33
N SER A 78 -9.50 -16.98 3.47
CA SER A 78 -8.81 -16.83 4.75
C SER A 78 -7.31 -16.59 4.62
N TRP A 79 -6.84 -15.37 4.93
CA TRP A 79 -5.41 -15.07 4.98
C TRP A 79 -4.77 -15.83 6.15
N SER A 80 -4.11 -16.95 5.84
CA SER A 80 -3.23 -17.65 6.78
C SER A 80 -2.17 -16.67 7.32
N PRO A 81 -1.71 -16.82 8.57
CA PRO A 81 -0.57 -16.07 9.12
C PRO A 81 0.65 -16.05 8.18
N THR A 82 0.90 -17.13 7.45
CA THR A 82 2.00 -17.24 6.48
C THR A 82 1.82 -16.35 5.25
N HIS A 83 0.58 -15.97 4.89
CA HIS A 83 0.31 -15.06 3.78
C HIS A 83 0.46 -13.58 4.16
N ARG A 84 0.57 -13.25 5.47
CA ARG A 84 0.67 -11.87 5.96
C ARG A 84 2.10 -11.32 5.98
N SER A 85 3.09 -12.18 6.18
CA SER A 85 4.50 -11.77 6.31
C SER A 85 5.04 -11.08 5.05
N LEU A 86 4.74 -11.63 3.86
CA LEU A 86 5.23 -11.06 2.61
C LEU A 86 4.65 -9.67 2.29
N PRO A 87 3.32 -9.43 2.40
CA PRO A 87 2.74 -8.09 2.31
C PRO A 87 3.32 -7.09 3.32
N GLU A 88 3.64 -7.55 4.54
CA GLU A 88 4.25 -6.73 5.58
C GLU A 88 5.67 -6.29 5.20
N ASP A 89 6.52 -7.23 4.75
CA ASP A 89 7.88 -6.94 4.28
C ASP A 89 7.88 -5.94 3.11
N ILE A 90 6.96 -6.14 2.15
CA ILE A 90 6.83 -5.25 0.99
C ILE A 90 6.39 -3.86 1.42
N LEU A 91 5.41 -3.76 2.33
CA LEU A 91 4.98 -2.48 2.87
C LEU A 91 6.13 -1.76 3.58
N GLY A 92 6.92 -2.47 4.37
CA GLY A 92 8.13 -1.93 5.00
C GLY A 92 9.15 -1.42 3.99
N HIS A 93 9.42 -2.19 2.92
CA HIS A 93 10.30 -1.75 1.84
C HIS A 93 9.80 -0.51 1.11
N ILE A 94 8.49 -0.40 0.84
CA ILE A 94 7.88 0.80 0.27
C ILE A 94 8.14 2.02 1.17
N GLU A 95 7.90 1.90 2.48
CA GLU A 95 8.08 2.98 3.45
C GLU A 95 9.55 3.43 3.53
N ILE A 96 10.50 2.49 3.54
CA ILE A 96 11.94 2.78 3.52
C ILE A 96 12.34 3.52 2.24
N LEU A 97 11.89 3.05 1.07
CA LEU A 97 12.23 3.65 -0.22
C LEU A 97 11.67 5.07 -0.34
N GLU A 98 10.44 5.30 0.12
CA GLU A 98 9.83 6.63 0.12
C GLU A 98 10.54 7.60 1.05
N ALA A 99 10.85 7.18 2.29
CA ALA A 99 11.62 8.00 3.22
C ALA A 99 13.00 8.37 2.63
N LYS A 100 13.64 7.42 1.93
CA LYS A 100 14.92 7.65 1.27
C LYS A 100 14.81 8.62 0.09
N ILE A 101 13.75 8.54 -0.71
CA ILE A 101 13.50 9.48 -1.81
C ILE A 101 13.26 10.89 -1.25
N VAL A 102 12.43 11.03 -0.21
CA VAL A 102 12.17 12.33 0.44
C VAL A 102 13.45 12.96 0.96
N LYS A 103 14.32 12.17 1.62
CA LYS A 103 15.63 12.66 2.08
C LYS A 103 16.50 13.14 0.92
N LEU A 104 16.63 12.35 -0.14
CA LEU A 104 17.42 12.73 -1.32
C LEU A 104 16.88 13.98 -1.99
N ASP A 105 15.56 14.16 -2.02
CA ASP A 105 14.91 15.34 -2.59
C ASP A 105 15.19 16.59 -1.75
N ALA A 106 15.21 16.47 -0.43
CA ALA A 106 15.60 17.55 0.47
C ALA A 106 17.09 17.92 0.31
N ASP A 107 17.99 16.93 0.30
CA ASP A 107 19.44 17.14 0.12
C ASP A 107 19.74 17.84 -1.22
N LEU A 108 19.02 17.46 -2.29
CA LEU A 108 19.14 18.11 -3.60
C LEU A 108 18.60 19.54 -3.60
N ALA A 109 17.48 19.80 -2.90
CA ALA A 109 16.92 21.14 -2.81
C ALA A 109 17.84 22.10 -2.03
N GLU A 110 18.50 21.62 -0.97
CA GLU A 110 19.46 22.41 -0.19
C GLU A 110 20.72 22.77 -1.00
N GLN A 111 21.22 21.85 -1.84
CA GLN A 111 22.35 22.13 -2.75
C GLN A 111 22.02 23.11 -3.89
N LEU A 112 20.74 23.28 -4.19
CA LEU A 112 20.23 24.19 -5.23
C LEU A 112 19.74 25.52 -4.65
N ALA A 113 19.74 25.67 -3.32
CA ALA A 113 19.41 26.93 -2.66
C ALA A 113 20.55 27.95 -2.91
N PRO A 114 20.22 29.23 -3.19
CA PRO A 114 21.19 30.27 -3.55
C PRO A 114 22.14 30.67 -2.42
#